data_AF-A0A1A8UH60-F1
#
_entry.id   AF-A0A1A8UH60-F1
#
_cell.length_a   1.000
_cell.length_b   1.000
_cell.length_c   1.000
_cell.angle_alpha   90.00
_cell.angle_beta   90.00
_cell.angle_gamma   90.00
#
_symmetry.space_group_name_H-M   'P 1'
#
loop_
_entity.id
_entity.type
_entity.pdbx_description
1 polymer ?
#
loop_
_entity_poly.entity_id
_entity_poly.type
_entity_poly.pdbx_seq_one_letter_code
_entity_poly.pdbx_strand_id
1 'polypeptide(L)'
;TISRGSASPRLELLHNIDPLYVDISPCPGRQQHLTLAQGVSGDSWANSSFNVSIHAAIRSSNWKLLTGYPGCDVWFPRPEQNTSESVSFKVDPLKPVMLFDVEKDPQERNEVSAQFPKVVEHLLNRLHKLQRTASPINFPDDDPRCDPGPAGAWGPWA
;
A
#
# COMPACT_ATOMS: atom_id res chain seq x y z
N THR A 1 6.47 10.66 15.50
CA THR A 1 6.76 10.44 16.93
C THR A 1 7.31 11.70 17.52
N ILE A 2 6.75 12.15 18.65
CA ILE A 2 7.26 13.27 19.43
C ILE A 2 8.25 12.65 20.42
N SER A 3 9.53 13.00 20.33
CA SER A 3 10.50 12.71 21.39
C SER A 3 10.82 14.02 22.10
N ARG A 4 10.73 14.03 23.43
CA ARG A 4 11.06 15.22 24.27
C ARG A 4 10.25 16.48 23.90
N GLY A 5 8.98 16.33 23.52
CA GLY A 5 8.09 17.46 23.22
C GLY A 5 8.35 18.14 21.87
N SER A 6 9.32 17.67 21.07
CA SER A 6 9.60 18.21 19.74
C SER A 6 9.05 17.30 18.64
N ALA A 7 8.48 17.90 17.60
CA ALA A 7 8.06 17.17 16.42
C ALA A 7 9.28 16.54 15.72
N SER A 8 9.10 15.34 15.19
CA SER A 8 10.10 14.68 14.35
C SER A 8 10.41 15.55 13.13
N PRO A 9 11.69 15.76 12.75
CA PRO A 9 12.05 16.51 11.55
C PRO A 9 11.77 15.74 10.25
N ARG A 10 11.43 14.45 10.34
CA ARG A 10 11.09 13.61 9.18
C ARG A 10 9.85 14.17 8.46
N LEU A 11 10.03 14.52 7.19
CA LEU A 11 8.96 14.98 6.29
C LEU A 11 8.39 13.87 5.41
N GLU A 12 9.10 12.75 5.27
CA GLU A 12 8.77 11.65 4.38
C GLU A 12 8.78 10.31 5.12
N LEU A 13 7.78 9.47 4.86
CA LEU A 13 7.67 8.11 5.35
C LEU A 13 7.43 7.19 4.15
N LEU A 14 8.40 6.32 3.86
CA LEU A 14 8.18 5.19 2.99
C LEU A 14 7.43 4.11 3.77
N HIS A 15 6.28 3.67 3.27
CA HIS A 15 5.56 2.53 3.84
C HIS A 15 6.14 1.22 3.30
N ASN A 16 6.24 1.09 1.98
CA ASN A 16 6.80 -0.08 1.31
C ASN A 16 7.10 0.15 -0.18
N ILE A 17 7.91 -0.74 -0.75
CA ILE A 17 8.08 -1.00 -2.19
C ILE A 17 8.19 -2.51 -2.35
N ASP A 18 7.09 -3.17 -2.68
CA ASP A 18 7.01 -4.63 -2.72
C ASP A 18 6.58 -5.13 -4.11
N PRO A 19 7.54 -5.50 -4.98
CA PRO A 19 7.25 -6.10 -6.28
C PRO A 19 6.80 -7.55 -6.19
N LEU A 20 6.88 -8.20 -5.02
CA LEU A 20 6.47 -9.60 -4.80
C LEU A 20 5.14 -9.70 -4.03
N TYR A 21 4.44 -8.58 -3.86
CA TYR A 21 3.20 -8.55 -3.09
C TYR A 21 2.13 -9.46 -3.72
N VAL A 22 1.65 -10.41 -2.91
CA VAL A 22 0.52 -11.27 -3.23
C VAL A 22 -0.49 -11.17 -2.10
N ASP A 23 -1.71 -10.77 -2.42
CA ASP A 23 -2.79 -10.72 -1.42
C ASP A 23 -3.44 -12.10 -1.29
N ILE A 24 -3.12 -12.77 -0.19
CA ILE A 24 -3.71 -14.05 0.22
C ILE A 24 -4.83 -13.87 1.26
N SER A 25 -5.14 -12.64 1.66
CA SER A 25 -6.07 -12.37 2.75
C SER A 25 -7.52 -12.39 2.26
N PRO A 26 -8.46 -12.97 3.03
CA PRO A 26 -9.88 -12.88 2.69
C PRO A 26 -10.34 -11.42 2.80
N CYS A 27 -10.87 -10.85 1.71
CA CYS A 27 -11.49 -9.53 1.68
C CYS A 27 -13.03 -9.69 1.69
N PRO A 28 -13.71 -9.43 2.82
CA PRO A 28 -15.15 -9.68 2.95
C PRO A 28 -15.99 -8.86 1.97
N GLY A 29 -17.11 -9.43 1.52
CA GLY A 29 -18.04 -8.74 0.61
C GLY A 29 -17.59 -8.69 -0.86
N ARG A 30 -16.48 -9.36 -1.21
CA ARG A 30 -15.95 -9.39 -2.57
C ARG A 30 -16.15 -10.75 -3.24
N GLN A 31 -16.93 -10.78 -4.31
CA GLN A 31 -17.03 -11.93 -5.22
C GLN A 31 -16.03 -11.84 -6.39
N GLN A 32 -15.42 -10.67 -6.61
CA GLN A 32 -14.50 -10.42 -7.73
C GLN A 32 -13.19 -9.83 -7.20
N HIS A 33 -12.07 -10.39 -7.64
CA HIS A 33 -10.73 -9.88 -7.36
C HIS A 33 -10.62 -8.45 -7.94
N LEU A 34 -10.13 -7.48 -7.16
CA LEU A 34 -9.70 -6.20 -7.75
C LEU A 34 -8.56 -6.53 -8.70
N THR A 35 -8.90 -6.64 -9.96
CA THR A 35 -7.90 -6.58 -11.00
C THR A 35 -7.54 -5.11 -11.10
N LEU A 36 -6.25 -4.79 -10.87
CA LEU A 36 -5.67 -3.55 -11.36
C LEU A 36 -6.21 -3.38 -12.78
N ALA A 37 -6.94 -2.31 -13.07
CA ALA A 37 -7.71 -2.20 -14.31
C ALA A 37 -6.84 -2.70 -15.48
N GLN A 38 -7.17 -3.87 -16.03
CA GLN A 38 -6.40 -4.50 -17.11
C GLN A 38 -6.57 -3.61 -18.33
N GLY A 39 -5.65 -2.66 -18.49
CA GLY A 39 -5.87 -1.52 -19.35
C GLY A 39 -4.70 -0.55 -19.34
N VAL A 40 -3.49 -1.07 -19.60
CA VAL A 40 -2.24 -0.34 -19.87
C VAL A 40 -2.36 0.66 -21.05
N SER A 41 -3.52 0.80 -21.68
CA SER A 41 -3.72 1.53 -22.92
C SER A 41 -4.11 3.00 -22.76
N GLY A 42 -4.16 3.55 -21.53
CA GLY A 42 -4.54 4.95 -21.31
C GLY A 42 -3.99 5.63 -20.06
N ASP A 43 -3.16 4.96 -19.25
CA ASP A 43 -2.64 5.55 -18.02
C ASP A 43 -1.63 6.65 -18.31
N SER A 44 -1.90 7.85 -17.79
CA SER A 44 -0.99 9.01 -17.86
C SER A 44 0.39 8.74 -17.23
N TRP A 45 0.55 7.62 -16.52
CA TRP A 45 1.74 7.24 -15.78
C TRP A 45 2.50 6.04 -16.35
N ALA A 46 2.11 5.51 -17.52
CA ALA A 46 2.82 4.40 -18.17
C ALA A 46 4.31 4.71 -18.42
N ASN A 47 4.64 5.98 -18.65
CA ASN A 47 6.01 6.45 -18.88
C ASN A 47 6.69 7.01 -17.61
N SER A 48 6.13 6.76 -16.42
CA SER A 48 6.75 7.27 -15.19
C SER A 48 8.06 6.56 -14.87
N SER A 49 8.94 7.22 -14.11
CA SER A 49 10.24 6.64 -13.70
C SER A 49 10.08 5.42 -12.77
N PHE A 50 8.93 5.28 -12.11
CA PHE A 50 8.62 4.16 -11.22
C PHE A 50 7.59 3.22 -11.87
N ASN A 51 7.75 1.92 -11.68
CA ASN A 51 6.75 0.97 -12.18
C ASN A 51 5.51 1.01 -11.28
N VAL A 52 4.47 1.69 -11.73
CA VAL A 52 3.22 1.92 -10.97
C VAL A 52 2.38 0.66 -10.73
N SER A 53 2.75 -0.47 -11.34
CA SER A 53 2.11 -1.76 -11.03
C SER A 53 2.62 -2.39 -9.73
N ILE A 54 3.75 -1.90 -9.18
CA ILE A 54 4.33 -2.39 -7.91
C ILE A 54 3.46 -1.94 -6.74
N HIS A 55 3.17 -2.85 -5.80
CA HIS A 55 2.54 -2.52 -4.52
C HIS A 55 3.51 -1.64 -3.71
N ALA A 56 3.25 -0.34 -3.66
CA ALA A 56 4.10 0.59 -2.94
C ALA A 56 3.28 1.74 -2.36
N ALA A 57 3.82 2.32 -1.30
CA ALA A 57 3.20 3.46 -0.65
C ALA A 57 4.26 4.39 -0.05
N ILE A 58 4.05 5.69 -0.24
CA ILE A 58 4.89 6.75 0.34
C ILE A 58 4.01 7.89 0.83
N ARG A 59 4.37 8.46 1.98
CA ARG A 59 3.80 9.70 2.49
C ARG A 59 4.86 10.79 2.54
N SER A 60 4.55 11.97 2.03
CA SER A 60 5.37 13.17 2.19
C SER A 60 4.50 14.34 2.60
N SER A 61 4.75 14.90 3.77
CA SER A 61 3.86 15.88 4.43
C SER A 61 2.41 15.35 4.52
N ASN A 62 1.51 15.98 3.78
CA ASN A 62 0.07 15.72 3.80
C ASN A 62 -0.33 14.71 2.73
N TRP A 63 0.55 14.41 1.79
CA TRP A 63 0.24 13.60 0.63
C TRP A 63 0.65 12.15 0.88
N LYS A 64 -0.27 11.22 0.60
CA LYS A 64 0.01 9.80 0.54
C LYS A 64 -0.27 9.30 -0.88
N LEU A 65 0.71 8.65 -1.46
CA LEU A 65 0.61 8.00 -2.77
C LEU A 65 0.60 6.48 -2.56
N LEU A 66 -0.34 5.81 -3.23
CA LEU A 66 -0.39 4.36 -3.37
C LEU A 66 -0.21 3.99 -4.85
N THR A 67 0.56 2.94 -5.12
CA THR A 67 0.68 2.35 -6.46
C THR A 67 0.37 0.85 -6.42
N GLY A 68 0.06 0.29 -7.58
CA GLY A 68 -0.29 -1.12 -7.71
C GLY A 68 -1.58 -1.44 -6.98
N TYR A 69 -1.70 -2.70 -6.54
CA TYR A 69 -2.83 -3.12 -5.74
C TYR A 69 -2.57 -2.82 -4.26
N PRO A 70 -3.34 -1.96 -3.59
CA PRO A 70 -3.08 -1.55 -2.21
C PRO A 70 -3.48 -2.59 -1.15
N GLY A 71 -4.24 -3.62 -1.55
CA GLY A 71 -4.90 -4.56 -0.65
C GLY A 71 -6.40 -4.32 -0.55
N CYS A 72 -7.04 -5.01 0.40
CA CYS A 72 -8.49 -4.91 0.65
C CYS A 72 -8.88 -3.47 1.04
N ASP A 73 -9.73 -2.86 0.22
CA ASP A 73 -10.25 -1.48 0.36
C ASP A 73 -11.51 -1.38 1.24
N VAL A 74 -11.86 -2.47 1.94
CA VAL A 74 -13.02 -2.48 2.84
C VAL A 74 -12.70 -1.67 4.09
N TRP A 75 -13.56 -0.69 4.38
CA TRP A 75 -13.52 0.02 5.65
C TRP A 75 -14.19 -0.81 6.74
N PHE A 76 -13.42 -1.34 7.68
CA PHE A 76 -13.95 -2.14 8.79
C PHE A 76 -14.42 -1.23 9.94
N PRO A 77 -15.73 -1.12 10.22
CA PRO A 77 -16.23 -0.35 11.35
C PRO A 77 -15.93 -1.07 12.68
N ARG A 78 -16.10 -0.36 13.80
CA ARG A 78 -16.00 -0.96 15.13
C ARG A 78 -17.05 -2.07 15.29
N PRO A 79 -16.72 -3.22 15.92
CA PRO A 79 -17.65 -4.34 16.07
C PRO A 79 -18.98 -3.99 16.76
N GLU A 80 -18.96 -3.05 17.70
CA GLU A 80 -20.15 -2.60 18.46
C GLU A 80 -21.06 -1.64 17.67
N GLN A 81 -20.58 -1.10 16.54
CA GLN A 81 -21.43 -0.33 15.65
C GLN A 81 -22.21 -1.31 14.77
N ASN A 82 -23.51 -1.47 15.07
CA ASN A 82 -24.48 -2.19 14.25
C ASN A 82 -24.75 -1.43 12.93
N THR A 83 -23.73 -1.26 12.10
CA THR A 83 -23.91 -0.94 10.70
C THR A 83 -24.07 -2.27 9.97
N SER A 84 -25.32 -2.74 9.85
CA SER A 84 -25.71 -3.77 8.85
C SER A 84 -25.41 -3.34 7.41
N GLU A 85 -24.93 -2.11 7.22
CA GLU A 85 -24.36 -1.64 5.98
C GLU A 85 -22.88 -2.01 5.98
N SER A 86 -22.57 -3.19 5.45
CA SER A 86 -21.41 -3.27 4.56
C SER A 86 -21.66 -2.17 3.52
N VAL A 87 -21.13 -0.98 3.76
CA VAL A 87 -21.33 0.15 2.86
C VAL A 87 -20.76 -0.32 1.54
N SER A 88 -21.65 -0.70 0.63
CA SER A 88 -21.32 -1.03 -0.74
C SER A 88 -20.92 0.29 -1.37
N PHE A 89 -19.67 0.68 -1.13
CA PHE A 89 -19.06 1.75 -1.88
C PHE A 89 -19.18 1.33 -3.33
N LYS A 90 -19.76 2.18 -4.18
CA LYS A 90 -19.64 2.01 -5.62
C LYS A 90 -18.15 1.89 -5.89
N VAL A 91 -17.71 0.68 -6.22
CA VAL A 91 -16.29 0.39 -6.39
C VAL A 91 -15.93 1.03 -7.73
N ASP A 92 -15.42 2.25 -7.67
CA ASP A 92 -14.72 2.81 -8.83
C ASP A 92 -13.61 1.82 -9.20
N PRO A 93 -13.36 1.58 -10.49
CA PRO A 93 -12.28 0.72 -10.93
C PRO A 93 -10.97 1.13 -10.25
N LEU A 94 -10.25 0.15 -9.71
CA LEU A 94 -8.99 0.41 -9.03
C LEU A 94 -8.01 1.09 -10.00
N LYS A 95 -7.56 2.28 -9.62
CA LYS A 95 -6.51 3.00 -10.34
C LYS A 95 -5.14 2.49 -9.90
N PRO A 96 -4.18 2.32 -10.82
CA PRO A 96 -2.82 1.91 -10.46
C PRO A 96 -2.04 2.99 -9.73
N VAL A 97 -2.52 4.24 -9.74
CA VAL A 97 -1.97 5.34 -8.98
C VAL A 97 -3.12 6.04 -8.25
N MET A 98 -3.01 6.15 -6.93
CA MET A 98 -3.98 6.84 -6.08
C MET A 98 -3.26 7.83 -5.19
N LEU A 99 -3.78 9.06 -5.11
CA LEU A 99 -3.22 10.12 -4.26
C LEU A 99 -4.29 10.61 -3.28
N PHE A 100 -3.91 10.77 -2.01
CA PHE A 100 -4.78 11.27 -0.94
C PHE A 100 -4.09 12.41 -0.17
N ASP A 101 -4.86 13.44 0.19
CA ASP A 101 -4.46 14.47 1.16
C ASP A 101 -4.86 13.97 2.56
N VAL A 102 -3.99 13.20 3.22
CA VAL A 102 -4.29 12.53 4.50
C VAL A 102 -4.43 13.49 5.69
N GLU A 103 -4.06 14.76 5.53
CA GLU A 103 -4.34 15.77 6.56
C GLU A 103 -5.81 16.19 6.52
N LYS A 104 -6.38 16.36 5.32
CA LYS A 104 -7.79 16.74 5.13
C LYS A 104 -8.73 15.53 5.05
N ASP A 105 -8.23 14.41 4.58
CA ASP A 105 -8.96 13.16 4.38
C ASP A 105 -8.20 11.97 5.00
N PRO A 106 -8.24 11.85 6.34
CA PRO A 106 -7.56 10.77 7.04
C PRO A 106 -8.17 9.38 6.80
N GLN A 107 -9.36 9.32 6.18
CA GLN A 107 -10.05 8.07 5.87
C GLN A 107 -9.85 7.63 4.41
N GLU A 108 -9.06 8.37 3.63
CA GLU A 108 -8.70 8.04 2.25
C GLU A 108 -9.94 7.81 1.36
N ARG A 109 -10.97 8.64 1.54
CA ARG A 109 -12.25 8.53 0.83
C ARG A 109 -12.20 9.16 -0.57
N ASN A 110 -11.33 10.14 -0.77
CA ASN A 110 -11.28 10.98 -1.96
C ASN A 110 -9.94 10.85 -2.67
N GLU A 111 -9.93 10.10 -3.77
CA GLU A 111 -8.78 9.96 -4.65
C GLU A 111 -8.62 11.21 -5.54
N VAL A 112 -7.44 11.84 -5.52
CA VAL A 112 -7.19 13.15 -6.17
C VAL A 112 -5.99 13.19 -7.14
N SER A 113 -5.46 12.03 -7.57
CA SER A 113 -4.27 11.95 -8.45
C SER A 113 -4.39 12.76 -9.74
N ALA A 114 -5.56 12.71 -10.40
CA ALA A 114 -5.81 13.46 -11.63
C ALA A 114 -5.79 14.99 -11.43
N GLN A 115 -6.08 15.47 -10.22
CA GLN A 115 -6.11 16.90 -9.88
C GLN A 115 -4.71 17.43 -9.55
N PHE A 116 -3.80 16.57 -9.07
CA PHE A 116 -2.46 16.95 -8.61
C PHE A 116 -1.33 16.15 -9.29
N PRO A 117 -1.23 16.15 -10.63
CA PRO A 117 -0.26 15.32 -11.35
C PRO A 117 1.20 15.65 -10.99
N LYS A 118 1.53 16.92 -10.72
CA LYS A 118 2.89 17.29 -10.29
C LYS A 118 3.28 16.68 -8.94
N VAL A 119 2.32 16.50 -8.03
CA VAL A 119 2.54 15.85 -6.73
C VAL A 119 2.77 14.35 -6.94
N VAL A 120 1.95 13.73 -7.81
CA VAL A 120 2.12 12.32 -8.21
C VAL A 120 3.51 12.09 -8.80
N GLU A 121 3.91 12.88 -9.79
CA GLU A 121 5.22 12.78 -10.43
C GLU A 121 6.37 12.94 -9.42
N HIS A 122 6.25 13.90 -8.50
CA HIS A 122 7.24 14.08 -7.44
C HIS A 122 7.37 12.82 -6.57
N LEU A 123 6.26 12.26 -6.09
CA LEU A 123 6.25 11.10 -5.22
C LEU A 123 6.67 9.81 -5.94
N LEU A 124 6.31 9.62 -7.21
CA LEU A 124 6.82 8.53 -8.05
C LEU A 124 8.35 8.62 -8.22
N ASN A 125 8.88 9.82 -8.45
CA ASN A 125 10.33 10.03 -8.50
C ASN A 125 11.01 9.75 -7.15
N ARG A 126 10.34 10.02 -6.02
CA ARG A 126 10.84 9.66 -4.68
C ARG A 126 10.88 8.14 -4.51
N LEU A 127 9.81 7.43 -4.87
CA LEU A 127 9.76 5.96 -4.86
C LEU A 127 10.86 5.36 -5.73
N HIS A 128 11.06 5.86 -6.96
CA HIS A 128 12.12 5.40 -7.85
C HIS A 128 13.52 5.55 -7.22
N LYS A 129 13.81 6.71 -6.61
CA LYS A 129 15.09 6.95 -5.93
C LYS A 129 15.31 5.98 -4.76
N LEU A 130 14.28 5.77 -3.94
CA LEU A 130 14.33 4.85 -2.80
C LEU A 130 14.56 3.41 -3.27
N GLN A 131 13.81 2.96 -4.29
CA GLN A 131 13.98 1.63 -4.89
C GLN A 131 15.40 1.40 -5.41
N ARG A 132 16.01 2.38 -6.09
CA ARG A 132 17.37 2.25 -6.63
C ARG A 132 18.45 2.09 -5.55
N THR A 133 18.20 2.56 -4.35
CA THR A 133 19.11 2.45 -3.20
C THR A 133 18.75 1.31 -2.26
N ALA A 134 17.64 0.61 -2.51
CA ALA A 134 17.20 -0.50 -1.69
C ALA A 134 18.08 -1.73 -1.91
N SER A 135 18.26 -2.53 -0.87
CA SER A 135 18.84 -3.86 -1.02
C SER A 135 17.84 -4.77 -1.75
N PRO A 136 18.32 -5.78 -2.50
CA PRO A 136 17.45 -6.79 -3.06
C PRO A 136 16.59 -7.46 -1.99
N ILE A 137 15.39 -7.88 -2.38
CA ILE A 137 14.47 -8.59 -1.50
C ILE A 137 15.06 -9.98 -1.22
N ASN A 138 15.09 -10.36 0.04
CA ASN A 138 15.43 -11.70 0.49
C ASN A 138 14.20 -12.33 1.13
N PHE A 139 13.47 -13.12 0.34
CA PHE A 139 12.27 -13.84 0.76
C PHE A 139 12.44 -15.32 0.40
N PRO A 140 13.26 -16.06 1.17
CA PRO A 140 13.49 -17.48 0.92
C PRO A 140 12.25 -18.31 1.27
N ASP A 141 12.16 -19.51 0.68
CA ASP A 141 11.15 -20.49 1.07
C ASP A 141 11.35 -20.94 2.52
N ASP A 142 10.27 -21.41 3.14
CA ASP A 142 10.30 -21.97 4.49
C ASP A 142 11.26 -23.17 4.57
N ASP A 143 12.12 -23.21 5.59
CA ASP A 143 13.01 -24.33 5.87
C ASP A 143 12.28 -25.38 6.73
N PRO A 144 12.00 -26.59 6.23
CA PRO A 144 11.27 -27.61 6.99
C PRO A 144 11.93 -28.02 8.32
N ARG A 145 13.22 -27.75 8.50
CA ARG A 145 13.94 -28.01 9.76
C ARG A 145 13.57 -27.04 10.88
N CYS A 146 12.77 -26.01 10.58
CA CYS A 146 12.29 -25.06 11.58
C CYS A 146 11.22 -25.64 12.52
N ASP A 147 10.70 -26.85 12.25
CA ASP A 147 9.68 -27.50 13.08
C ASP A 147 10.18 -27.66 14.53
N PRO A 148 9.53 -27.00 15.53
CA PRO A 148 9.93 -27.09 16.93
C PRO A 148 9.68 -28.47 17.55
N GLY A 149 8.96 -29.35 16.83
CA GLY A 149 8.67 -30.71 17.24
C GLY A 149 7.99 -30.78 18.63
N PRO A 150 8.16 -31.90 19.35
CA PRO A 150 7.51 -32.12 20.64
C PRO A 150 7.96 -31.18 21.76
N ALA A 151 9.13 -30.52 21.62
CA ALA A 151 9.59 -29.53 22.58
C ALA A 151 8.72 -28.26 22.56
N GLY A 152 8.02 -28.00 21.45
CA GLY A 152 7.03 -26.93 21.32
C GLY A 152 7.61 -25.52 21.41
N ALA A 153 8.94 -25.39 21.33
CA ALA A 153 9.63 -24.12 21.46
C ALA A 153 10.41 -23.80 20.19
N TRP A 154 10.14 -22.64 19.61
CA TRP A 154 10.91 -22.09 18.49
C TRP A 154 12.32 -21.70 18.97
N GLY A 155 13.34 -22.05 18.18
CA GLY A 155 14.72 -21.71 18.46
C GLY A 155 15.57 -21.78 17.20
N PRO A 156 16.88 -21.47 17.27
CA PRO A 156 17.78 -21.69 16.15
C PRO A 156 17.79 -23.16 15.73
N TRP A 157 17.72 -23.42 14.42
CA TRP A 157 17.87 -24.75 13.82
C TRP A 157 19.08 -24.76 12.88
N ALA A 158 19.67 -25.94 12.66
CA ALA A 158 20.78 -26.17 11.74
C ALA A 158 20.56 -27.46 10.97
#